data_AF-A0A2V9Y0E9-F1
#
_entry.id   AF-A0A2V9Y0E9-F1
#
_cell.length_a   1.000
_cell.length_b   1.000
_cell.length_c   1.000
_cell.angle_alpha   90.00
_cell.angle_beta   90.00
_cell.angle_gamma   90.00
#
_symmetry.space_group_name_H-M   'P 1'
#
loop_
_entity.id
_entity.type
_entity.pdbx_description
1 polymer ?
#
loop_
_entity_poly.entity_id
_entity_poly.type
_entity_poly.pdbx_seq_one_letter_code
_entity_poly.pdbx_strand_id
1 'polypeptide(L)'
;MRYLVRAPVKAGREGDLLKAIENESLGQGSVAEGEYLRNMNDARLCPDQTARWVEVCYCPTPLQEERPYWEEYFDLVRVQDAHDRRKCRDENGTEPWACSDCDCTARLEEKLKETGSPF
;
A
#
# COMPACT_ATOMS: atom_id res chain seq x y z
N MET A 1 -3.12 -9.40 -5.07
CA MET A 1 -1.88 -9.69 -4.30
C MET A 1 -1.65 -8.61 -3.26
N ARG A 2 -0.84 -8.86 -2.22
CA ARG A 2 -0.53 -7.86 -1.18
C ARG A 2 0.96 -7.56 -1.15
N TYR A 3 1.30 -6.28 -1.23
CA TYR A 3 2.67 -5.81 -1.23
C TYR A 3 2.91 -4.91 -0.02
N LEU A 4 4.03 -5.09 0.66
CA LEU A 4 4.51 -4.13 1.65
C LEU A 4 5.33 -3.08 0.90
N VAL A 5 4.80 -1.85 0.86
CA VAL A 5 5.48 -0.71 0.25
C VAL A 5 6.24 0.03 1.33
N ARG A 6 7.43 0.54 0.97
CA ARG A 6 8.21 1.46 1.78
C ARG A 6 8.62 2.61 0.90
N ALA A 7 8.31 3.83 1.34
CA ALA A 7 8.61 5.02 0.58
C ALA A 7 8.72 6.24 1.51
N PRO A 8 9.85 6.97 1.51
CA PRO A 8 9.85 8.33 2.03
C PRO A 8 9.02 9.25 1.12
N VAL A 9 8.46 10.30 1.71
CA VAL A 9 7.86 11.39 0.94
C VAL A 9 8.98 12.15 0.22
N LYS A 10 8.75 12.54 -1.03
CA LYS A 10 9.67 13.37 -1.80
C LYS A 10 9.85 14.72 -1.12
N ALA A 11 11.10 15.18 -1.03
CA ALA A 11 11.40 16.48 -0.44
C ALA A 11 10.65 17.61 -1.15
N GLY A 12 9.91 18.42 -0.37
CA GLY A 12 9.11 19.53 -0.87
C GLY A 12 7.71 19.14 -1.35
N ARG A 13 7.32 17.87 -1.26
CA ARG A 13 5.98 17.37 -1.63
C ARG A 13 5.10 17.05 -0.41
N GLU A 14 5.60 17.23 0.81
CA GLU A 14 4.89 16.93 2.05
C GLU A 14 3.58 17.71 2.15
N GLY A 15 3.64 19.02 1.88
CA GLY A 15 2.46 19.89 1.90
C GLY A 15 1.48 19.61 0.77
N ASP A 16 1.96 19.17 -0.40
CA ASP A 16 1.11 18.81 -1.53
C ASP A 16 0.40 17.48 -1.28
N LEU A 17 1.11 16.49 -0.73
CA LEU A 17 0.55 15.21 -0.32
C LEU A 17 -0.53 15.40 0.76
N LEU A 18 -0.24 16.21 1.78
CA LEU A 18 -1.21 16.50 2.83
C LEU A 18 -2.50 17.09 2.26
N LYS A 19 -2.39 18.09 1.36
CA LYS A 19 -3.55 18.67 0.69
C LYS A 19 -4.31 17.65 -0.15
N ALA A 20 -3.61 16.74 -0.85
CA ALA A 20 -4.25 15.70 -1.65
C ALA A 20 -5.04 14.72 -0.77
N ILE A 21 -4.53 14.39 0.42
CA ILE A 21 -5.23 13.56 1.41
C ILE A 21 -6.43 14.31 1.99
N GLU A 22 -6.25 15.54 2.46
CA GLU A 22 -7.29 16.36 3.10
C GLU A 22 -8.45 16.70 2.15
N ASN A 23 -8.15 16.90 0.86
CA ASN A 23 -9.17 17.16 -0.16
C ASN A 23 -9.76 15.87 -0.76
N GLU A 24 -9.39 14.70 -0.24
CA GLU A 24 -9.80 13.39 -0.76
C GLU A 24 -9.52 13.22 -2.28
N SER A 25 -8.48 13.87 -2.79
CA SER A 25 -8.14 13.90 -4.22
C SER A 25 -6.94 13.00 -4.57
N LEU A 26 -6.32 12.36 -3.57
CA LEU A 26 -5.21 11.44 -3.79
C LEU A 26 -5.67 10.24 -4.63
N GLY A 27 -5.00 10.00 -5.76
CA GLY A 27 -5.38 8.91 -6.67
C GLY A 27 -6.65 9.16 -7.50
N GLN A 28 -7.19 10.39 -7.49
CA GLN A 28 -8.40 10.73 -8.25
C GLN A 28 -8.24 10.43 -9.75
N GLY A 29 -9.24 9.77 -10.34
CA GLY A 29 -9.23 9.35 -11.73
C GLY A 29 -8.43 8.08 -12.02
N SER A 30 -7.88 7.42 -10.99
CA SER A 30 -7.32 6.07 -11.11
C SER A 30 -8.41 5.01 -11.03
N VAL A 31 -8.08 3.76 -11.38
CA VAL A 31 -8.98 2.61 -11.17
C VAL A 31 -9.12 2.25 -9.68
N ALA A 32 -8.14 2.63 -8.86
CA ALA A 32 -8.03 2.26 -7.44
C ALA A 32 -8.39 3.41 -6.49
N GLU A 33 -9.20 4.39 -6.92
CA GLU A 33 -9.51 5.66 -6.23
C GLU A 33 -9.42 5.65 -4.70
N GLY A 34 -10.47 5.20 -3.99
CA GLY A 34 -10.52 5.26 -2.53
C GLY A 34 -9.43 4.44 -1.81
N GLU A 35 -8.78 3.50 -2.50
CA GLU A 35 -7.70 2.69 -1.94
C GLU A 35 -6.49 3.56 -1.55
N TYR A 36 -6.23 4.67 -2.24
CA TYR A 36 -5.10 5.54 -1.88
C TYR A 36 -5.30 6.18 -0.51
N LEU A 37 -6.48 6.74 -0.24
CA LEU A 37 -6.80 7.35 1.05
C LEU A 37 -6.84 6.29 2.15
N ARG A 38 -7.41 5.13 1.86
CA ARG A 38 -7.43 3.97 2.77
C ARG A 38 -6.00 3.52 3.12
N ASN A 39 -5.12 3.41 2.13
CA ASN A 39 -3.72 3.06 2.32
C ASN A 39 -2.98 4.09 3.17
N MET A 40 -3.22 5.39 2.99
CA MET A 40 -2.62 6.43 3.84
C MET A 40 -3.15 6.40 5.28
N ASN A 41 -4.44 6.12 5.49
CA ASN A 41 -5.01 5.93 6.84
C ASN A 41 -4.39 4.74 7.58
N ASP A 42 -4.12 3.64 6.87
CA ASP A 42 -3.50 2.44 7.43
C ASP A 42 -1.95 2.50 7.41
N ALA A 43 -1.36 3.49 6.75
CA ALA A 43 0.09 3.65 6.66
C ALA A 43 0.72 3.97 8.02
N ARG A 44 2.00 3.62 8.16
CA ARG A 44 2.81 3.95 9.33
C ARG A 44 4.08 4.67 8.95
N LEU A 45 4.32 5.80 9.62
CA LEU A 45 5.60 6.48 9.58
C LEU A 45 6.58 5.76 10.52
N CYS A 46 7.65 5.23 9.94
CA CYS A 46 8.66 4.49 10.67
C CYS A 46 9.83 5.39 11.12
N PRO A 47 10.65 4.97 12.11
CA PRO A 47 11.79 5.76 12.59
C PRO A 47 12.83 6.12 11.52
N ASP A 48 12.89 5.35 10.44
CA ASP A 48 13.75 5.60 9.28
C ASP A 48 13.19 6.64 8.29
N GLN A 49 12.14 7.37 8.69
CA GLN A 49 11.45 8.39 7.89
C GLN A 49 10.81 7.85 6.60
N THR A 50 10.51 6.55 6.57
CA THR A 50 9.72 5.95 5.49
C THR A 50 8.27 5.78 5.93
N ALA A 51 7.34 6.18 5.05
CA ALA A 51 5.97 5.69 5.12
C ALA A 51 5.94 4.24 4.65
N ARG A 52 5.18 3.41 5.34
CA ARG A 52 4.97 2.01 4.96
C ARG A 52 3.49 1.72 4.97
N TRP A 53 3.01 0.99 3.97
CA TRP A 53 1.61 0.56 3.85
C TRP A 53 1.52 -0.78 3.13
N VAL A 54 0.35 -1.41 3.24
CA VAL A 54 0.02 -2.61 2.47
C VAL A 54 -0.78 -2.19 1.25
N GLU A 55 -0.29 -2.55 0.08
CA GLU A 55 -0.94 -2.28 -1.19
C GLU A 55 -1.59 -3.55 -1.73
N VAL A 56 -2.85 -3.48 -2.14
CA VAL A 56 -3.56 -4.59 -2.78
C VAL A 56 -3.58 -4.36 -4.28
N CYS A 57 -2.79 -5.13 -5.02
CA CYS A 57 -2.66 -4.98 -6.47
C CYS A 57 -2.69 -6.35 -7.15
N TYR A 58 -3.37 -6.45 -8.29
CA TYR A 58 -3.49 -7.68 -9.09
C TYR A 58 -2.81 -7.58 -10.46
N CYS A 59 -2.07 -6.49 -10.71
CA CYS A 59 -1.32 -6.32 -11.96
C CYS A 59 -0.22 -7.39 -12.12
N PRO A 60 0.15 -7.75 -13.37
CA PRO A 60 1.28 -8.65 -13.64
C PRO A 60 2.61 -8.10 -13.10
N THR A 61 2.80 -6.79 -13.21
CA THR A 61 3.92 -6.07 -12.58
C THR A 61 3.42 -5.40 -11.29
N PRO A 62 4.09 -5.58 -10.14
CA PRO A 62 3.66 -4.98 -8.88
C PRO A 62 3.48 -3.47 -8.97
N LEU A 63 2.28 -3.03 -8.61
CA LEU A 63 1.85 -1.63 -8.57
C LEU A 63 1.87 -0.94 -9.94
N GLN A 64 1.74 -1.68 -11.05
CA GLN A 64 1.87 -1.08 -12.39
C GLN A 64 0.90 0.08 -12.62
N GLU A 65 -0.34 -0.07 -12.15
CA GLU A 65 -1.37 0.96 -12.28
C GLU A 65 -1.20 2.07 -11.23
N GLU A 66 -0.80 1.71 -10.02
CA GLU A 66 -0.80 2.60 -8.87
C GLU A 66 0.49 3.45 -8.76
N ARG A 67 1.58 2.97 -9.36
CA ARG A 67 2.90 3.61 -9.34
C ARG A 67 2.88 5.08 -9.75
N PRO A 68 2.29 5.49 -10.89
CA PRO A 68 2.34 6.88 -11.32
C PRO A 68 1.75 7.86 -10.31
N TYR A 69 0.69 7.44 -9.61
CA TYR A 69 0.03 8.25 -8.58
C TYR A 69 0.85 8.31 -7.30
N TRP A 70 1.42 7.18 -6.85
CA TRP A 70 2.29 7.17 -5.68
C TRP A 70 3.58 7.94 -5.91
N GLU A 71 4.21 7.76 -7.06
CA GLU A 71 5.46 8.41 -7.43
C GLU A 71 5.27 9.94 -7.65
N GLU A 72 4.05 10.47 -7.65
CA GLU A 72 3.84 11.91 -7.61
C GLU A 72 4.27 12.54 -6.28
N TYR A 73 4.24 11.77 -5.18
CA TYR A 73 4.51 12.24 -3.82
C TYR A 73 5.61 11.47 -3.10
N PHE A 74 5.86 10.21 -3.48
CA PHE A 74 6.75 9.30 -2.77
C PHE A 74 7.89 8.81 -3.64
N ASP A 75 9.03 8.50 -3.03
CA ASP A 75 10.09 7.71 -3.65
C ASP A 75 9.91 6.24 -3.29
N LEU A 76 9.41 5.40 -4.20
CA LEU A 76 9.16 3.98 -3.91
C LEU A 76 10.46 3.18 -3.79
N VAL A 77 11.09 3.21 -2.61
CA VAL A 77 12.37 2.54 -2.36
C VAL A 77 12.25 1.02 -2.26
N ARG A 78 11.09 0.49 -1.89
CA ARG A 78 10.87 -0.96 -1.83
C ARG A 78 9.40 -1.32 -2.02
N VAL A 79 9.15 -2.22 -2.98
CA VAL A 79 7.88 -2.91 -3.17
C VAL A 79 8.17 -4.40 -3.10
N GLN A 80 7.66 -5.08 -2.09
CA GLN A 80 7.89 -6.51 -1.88
C GLN A 80 6.59 -7.22 -1.56
N ASP A 81 6.51 -8.52 -1.81
CA ASP A 81 5.39 -9.31 -1.29
C ASP A 81 5.29 -9.15 0.24
N ALA A 82 4.06 -8.90 0.71
CA ALA A 82 3.79 -8.73 2.13
C ALA A 82 3.80 -10.06 2.89
N HIS A 83 3.60 -11.18 2.18
CA HIS A 83 3.74 -12.53 2.71
C HIS A 83 4.21 -13.51 1.64
N ASP A 84 4.66 -14.68 2.08
CA ASP A 84 5.07 -15.77 1.18
C ASP A 84 3.88 -16.25 0.33
N ARG A 85 3.96 -16.05 -1.00
CA ARG A 85 2.92 -16.45 -1.95
C ARG A 85 2.64 -17.94 -1.95
N ARG A 86 3.65 -18.77 -1.64
CA ARG A 86 3.52 -20.24 -1.59
C ARG A 86 2.53 -20.70 -0.51
N LYS A 87 2.24 -19.83 0.47
CA LYS A 87 1.27 -20.08 1.54
C LYS A 87 -0.11 -19.49 1.25
N CYS A 88 -0.28 -18.76 0.15
CA CYS A 88 -1.58 -18.25 -0.28
C CYS A 88 -2.39 -19.39 -0.89
N ARG A 89 -3.55 -19.72 -0.29
CA ARG A 89 -4.35 -20.89 -0.71
C ARG A 89 -4.89 -20.80 -2.13
N ASP A 90 -5.14 -19.58 -2.59
CA ASP A 90 -5.59 -19.31 -3.95
C ASP A 90 -4.44 -19.52 -4.95
N GLU A 91 -3.32 -18.83 -4.73
CA GLU A 91 -2.13 -18.91 -5.60
C GLU A 91 -1.48 -20.30 -5.63
N ASN A 92 -1.51 -21.04 -4.51
CA ASN A 92 -0.92 -22.38 -4.44
C ASN A 92 -1.90 -23.48 -4.88
N GLY A 93 -3.12 -23.12 -5.28
CA GLY A 93 -4.14 -24.05 -5.80
C GLY A 93 -4.80 -24.94 -4.75
N THR A 94 -4.57 -24.71 -3.45
CA THR A 94 -5.22 -25.48 -2.38
C THR A 94 -6.73 -25.18 -2.32
N GLU A 95 -7.10 -23.92 -2.57
CA GLU A 95 -8.50 -23.48 -2.52
C GLU A 95 -8.71 -22.32 -3.51
N PRO A 96 -9.39 -22.56 -4.65
CA PRO A 96 -9.68 -21.51 -5.62
C PRO A 96 -10.55 -20.41 -5.01
N TRP A 97 -10.25 -19.15 -5.34
CA TRP A 97 -10.94 -17.95 -4.86
C TRP A 97 -10.78 -17.68 -3.36
N ALA A 98 -9.87 -18.38 -2.67
CA ALA A 98 -9.63 -18.16 -1.24
C ALA A 98 -9.18 -16.74 -0.91
N CYS A 99 -8.65 -15.98 -1.89
CA CYS A 99 -8.28 -14.58 -1.68
C CYS A 99 -9.46 -13.61 -1.62
N SER A 100 -10.65 -14.00 -2.09
CA SER A 100 -11.86 -13.17 -2.07
C SER A 100 -12.34 -12.89 -0.65
N ASP A 101 -12.20 -13.88 0.25
CA ASP A 101 -12.67 -13.81 1.63
C ASP A 101 -11.52 -13.80 2.66
N CYS A 102 -10.27 -13.57 2.23
CA CYS A 102 -9.13 -13.61 3.15
C CYS A 102 -8.95 -12.29 3.93
N ASP A 103 -8.63 -12.43 5.22
CA ASP A 103 -8.31 -11.32 6.12
C ASP A 103 -6.84 -10.85 6.05
N CYS A 104 -6.10 -11.30 5.02
CA CYS A 104 -4.66 -11.10 4.94
C CYS A 104 -4.26 -9.62 5.01
N THR A 105 -5.01 -8.73 4.37
CA THR A 105 -4.74 -7.29 4.40
C THR A 105 -4.84 -6.75 5.83
N ALA A 106 -5.96 -7.00 6.52
CA ALA A 106 -6.19 -6.55 7.89
C ALA A 106 -5.12 -7.06 8.87
N ARG A 107 -4.73 -8.34 8.76
CA ARG A 107 -3.68 -8.93 9.60
C ARG A 107 -2.29 -8.34 9.35
N LEU A 108 -1.98 -7.96 8.10
CA LEU A 108 -0.72 -7.30 7.77
C LEU A 108 -0.69 -5.87 8.31
N GLU A 109 -1.80 -5.16 8.22
CA GLU A 109 -1.93 -3.80 8.75
C GLU A 109 -1.90 -3.76 10.27
N GLU A 110 -2.56 -4.71 10.95
CA GLU A 110 -2.48 -4.87 12.40
C GLU A 110 -1.03 -5.00 12.87
N LYS A 111 -0.24 -5.85 12.21
CA LYS A 111 1.21 -5.95 12.45
C LYS A 111 1.94 -4.66 12.14
N LEU A 112 1.56 -3.96 11.08
CA LEU A 112 2.18 -2.71 10.70
C LEU A 112 1.98 -1.65 11.81
N LYS A 113 0.83 -1.65 12.51
CA LYS A 113 0.56 -0.72 13.63
C LYS A 113 1.58 -0.80 14.75
N GLU A 114 2.29 -1.92 14.89
CA GLU A 114 3.33 -2.12 15.91
C GLU A 114 4.68 -1.49 15.50
N THR A 115 4.84 -1.03 14.26
CA THR A 115 6.16 -0.67 13.68
C THR A 115 6.42 0.84 13.52
N GLY A 116 5.42 1.68 13.74
CA GLY A 116 5.52 3.13 13.55
C GLY A 116 4.31 3.90 14.08
N SER A 117 4.35 5.22 13.99
CA SER A 117 3.19 6.06 14.27
C SER A 117 2.24 6.07 13.07
N PRO A 118 0.95 6.42 13.26
CA PRO A 118 0.11 6.81 12.14
C PRO A 118 0.85 7.81 11.24
N PHE A 119 0.71 7.64 9.93
CA PHE A 119 1.27 8.54 8.94
C PHE A 119 0.58 9.90 8.97
#